data_AF-A0A9X0I973-F1
#
_entry.id   AF-A0A9X0I973-F1
#
_cell.length_a   1.000
_cell.length_b   1.000
_cell.length_c   1.000
_cell.angle_alpha   90.00
_cell.angle_beta   90.00
_cell.angle_gamma   90.00
#
_symmetry.space_group_name_H-M   'P 1'
#
loop_
_entity.id
_entity.type
_entity.pdbx_description
1 polymer ?
#
loop_
_entity_poly.entity_id
_entity_poly.type
_entity_poly.pdbx_seq_one_letter_code
_entity_poly.pdbx_strand_id
1 'polypeptide(L)'
;MWRPRLGAVRPERLDEHLALLDQVYRELAHTRPPGLRYLSLRLADGHRFIDVVIGPRLPAPLPLLPAFVRYRTGFDERCEDFEMSEVSVSGSYGMGE
;
A
#
# COMPACT_ATOMS: atom_id res chain seq x y z
N MET A 1 10.02 -15.41 -19.95
CA MET A 1 10.22 -14.56 -18.75
C MET A 1 8.95 -13.78 -18.52
N TRP A 2 8.08 -14.25 -17.63
CA TRP A 2 6.85 -13.53 -17.29
C TRP A 2 7.22 -12.28 -16.49
N ARG A 3 6.90 -11.09 -17.01
CA ARG A 3 7.01 -9.82 -16.28
C ARG A 3 5.58 -9.38 -15.98
N PRO A 4 5.05 -9.57 -14.77
CA PRO A 4 3.78 -8.96 -14.43
C PRO A 4 3.91 -7.45 -14.64
N ARG A 5 2.92 -6.85 -15.32
CA ARG A 5 2.76 -5.40 -15.37
C ARG A 5 2.24 -4.96 -14.01
N LEU A 6 3.14 -4.91 -13.04
CA LEU A 6 2.88 -4.24 -11.79
C LEU A 6 3.11 -2.75 -12.02
N GLY A 7 2.18 -1.94 -11.52
CA GLY A 7 2.32 -0.50 -11.59
C GLY A 7 3.57 0.01 -10.89
N ALA A 8 4.05 1.14 -11.35
CA ALA A 8 5.25 1.79 -10.86
C ALA A 8 4.95 3.22 -10.44
N VAL A 9 5.67 3.69 -9.43
CA VAL A 9 5.77 5.10 -9.09
C VAL A 9 6.72 5.75 -10.10
N ARG A 10 6.29 6.85 -10.70
CA ARG A 10 7.14 7.65 -11.60
C ARG A 10 8.43 8.04 -10.87
N PRO A 11 9.63 7.84 -11.46
CA PRO A 11 10.89 8.08 -10.76
C PRO A 11 11.01 9.47 -10.13
N GLU A 12 10.57 10.50 -10.83
CA GLU A 12 10.55 11.90 -10.39
C GLU A 12 9.55 12.19 -9.25
N ARG A 13 8.65 11.25 -8.96
CA ARG A 13 7.66 11.32 -7.86
C ARG A 13 7.97 10.34 -6.72
N LEU A 14 9.08 9.60 -6.79
CA LEU A 14 9.41 8.57 -5.80
C LEU A 14 9.56 9.16 -4.39
N ASP A 15 10.31 10.25 -4.24
CA ASP A 15 10.53 10.88 -2.93
C ASP A 15 9.23 11.39 -2.32
N GLU A 16 8.36 11.99 -3.15
CA GLU A 16 7.02 12.42 -2.75
C GLU A 16 6.17 11.22 -2.29
N HIS A 17 6.17 10.14 -3.06
CA HIS A 17 5.43 8.92 -2.74
C HIS A 17 5.88 8.32 -1.40
N LEU A 18 7.21 8.20 -1.18
CA LEU A 18 7.78 7.67 0.06
C LEU A 18 7.47 8.58 1.25
N ALA A 19 7.54 9.90 1.08
CA ALA A 19 7.21 10.84 2.14
C ALA A 19 5.73 10.77 2.57
N LEU A 20 4.81 10.60 1.61
CA LEU A 20 3.39 10.39 1.89
C LEU A 20 3.15 9.04 2.55
N LEU A 21 3.79 7.97 2.07
CA LEU A 21 3.66 6.64 2.65
C LEU A 21 4.17 6.59 4.10
N ASP A 22 5.29 7.26 4.39
CA ASP A 22 5.82 7.37 5.75
C ASP A 22 4.82 8.06 6.70
N GLN A 23 4.10 9.09 6.23
CA GLN A 23 3.02 9.71 7.02
C GLN A 23 1.89 8.73 7.33
N VAL A 24 1.52 7.85 6.39
CA VAL A 24 0.53 6.78 6.63
C VAL A 24 1.00 5.85 7.74
N TYR A 25 2.26 5.39 7.68
CA TYR A 25 2.80 4.50 8.71
C TYR A 25 2.94 5.18 10.08
N ARG A 26 3.29 6.47 10.12
CA ARG A 26 3.30 7.24 11.37
C ARG A 26 1.90 7.33 12.00
N GLU A 27 0.87 7.60 11.20
CA GLU A 27 -0.51 7.63 11.70
C GLU A 27 -0.99 6.24 12.13
N LEU A 28 -0.65 5.18 11.40
CA LEU A 28 -0.96 3.80 11.78
C LEU A 28 -0.31 3.40 13.11
N ALA A 29 0.96 3.77 13.31
CA ALA A 29 1.69 3.48 14.55
C ALA A 29 1.06 4.17 15.77
N HIS A 30 0.47 5.35 15.56
CA HIS A 30 -0.23 6.13 16.58
C HIS A 30 -1.64 5.60 16.87
N THR A 31 -2.45 5.39 15.83
CA THR A 31 -3.88 5.05 15.95
C THR A 31 -4.13 3.58 16.21
N ARG A 32 -3.23 2.70 15.75
CA ARG A 32 -3.28 1.23 15.89
C ARG A 32 -4.68 0.65 15.65
N PRO A 33 -5.26 0.81 14.43
CA PRO A 33 -6.61 0.37 14.18
C PRO A 33 -6.74 -1.15 14.39
N PRO A 34 -7.72 -1.62 15.19
CA PRO A 34 -7.82 -3.02 15.55
C PRO A 34 -8.08 -3.89 14.32
N GLY A 35 -7.33 -4.99 14.21
CA GLY A 35 -7.46 -5.96 13.13
C GLY A 35 -6.92 -5.51 11.77
N LEU A 36 -6.35 -4.30 11.65
CA LEU A 36 -5.69 -3.85 10.43
C LEU A 36 -4.23 -4.33 10.38
N ARG A 37 -3.87 -4.95 9.27
CA ARG A 37 -2.49 -5.20 8.86
C ARG A 37 -2.29 -4.54 7.49
N TYR A 38 -1.28 -3.71 7.38
CA TYR A 38 -0.92 -3.05 6.15
C TYR A 38 0.57 -3.25 5.90
N LEU A 39 0.91 -3.75 4.70
CA LEU A 39 2.26 -4.06 4.28
C LEU A 39 2.51 -3.42 2.92
N SER A 40 3.59 -2.65 2.83
CA SER A 40 4.09 -2.08 1.58
C SER A 40 5.47 -2.67 1.29
N LEU A 41 5.59 -3.40 0.19
CA LEU A 41 6.82 -4.04 -0.26
C LEU A 41 7.35 -3.28 -1.46
N ARG A 42 8.59 -2.80 -1.39
CA ARG A 42 9.29 -2.19 -2.52
C ARG A 42 10.06 -3.25 -3.29
N LEU A 43 9.88 -3.32 -4.60
CA LEU A 43 10.58 -4.26 -5.47
C LEU A 43 12.03 -3.82 -5.69
N ALA A 44 12.87 -4.76 -6.13
CA ALA A 44 14.32 -4.55 -6.30
C ALA A 44 14.69 -3.44 -7.28
N ASP A 45 13.80 -3.06 -8.20
CA ASP A 45 14.04 -1.95 -9.12
C ASP A 45 13.74 -0.58 -8.51
N GLY A 46 13.29 -0.53 -7.26
CA GLY A 46 13.17 0.69 -6.49
C GLY A 46 11.95 1.56 -6.82
N HIS A 47 11.15 1.25 -7.83
CA HIS A 47 10.02 2.10 -8.21
C HIS A 47 8.68 1.36 -8.28
N ARG A 48 8.69 0.03 -8.24
CA ARG A 48 7.46 -0.77 -8.12
C ARG A 48 7.19 -1.18 -6.68
N PHE A 49 5.91 -1.27 -6.34
CA PHE A 49 5.44 -1.60 -5.00
C PHE A 49 4.35 -2.67 -5.04
N ILE A 50 4.26 -3.46 -3.97
CA ILE A 50 3.11 -4.33 -3.65
C ILE A 50 2.56 -3.87 -2.31
N ASP A 51 1.31 -3.45 -2.30
CA ASP A 51 0.57 -3.08 -1.10
C ASP A 51 -0.43 -4.19 -0.75
N VAL A 52 -0.37 -4.68 0.49
CA VAL A 52 -1.27 -5.71 1.02
C VAL A 52 -2.00 -5.15 2.22
N VAL A 53 -3.33 -5.15 2.15
CA VAL A 53 -4.22 -4.73 3.24
C VAL A 53 -5.02 -5.96 3.70
N ILE A 54 -4.92 -6.30 4.99
CA ILE A 54 -5.72 -7.34 5.63
C ILE A 54 -6.45 -6.68 6.80
N GLY A 55 -7.76 -6.81 6.86
CA GLY A 55 -8.54 -6.26 7.97
C GLY A 55 -10.04 -6.27 7.73
N PRO A 56 -10.82 -5.64 8.62
CA PRO A 56 -12.26 -5.57 8.49
C PRO A 56 -12.67 -4.83 7.21
N ARG A 57 -13.67 -5.36 6.51
CA ARG A 57 -14.21 -4.75 5.27
C ARG A 57 -15.08 -3.54 5.56
N LEU A 58 -15.85 -3.57 6.64
CA LEU A 58 -16.75 -2.47 7.03
C LEU A 58 -16.81 -2.34 8.56
N PRO A 59 -16.54 -1.13 9.12
CA PRO A 59 -15.85 -0.03 8.45
C PRO A 59 -14.39 -0.42 8.14
N ALA A 60 -13.91 -0.14 6.93
CA ALA A 60 -12.50 -0.31 6.59
C ALA A 60 -11.67 0.82 7.23
N PRO A 61 -10.71 0.53 8.13
CA PRO A 61 -10.01 1.57 8.88
C PRO A 61 -9.02 2.37 8.03
N LEU A 62 -8.35 1.72 7.08
CA LEU A 62 -7.28 2.35 6.29
C LEU A 62 -7.77 3.55 5.45
N PRO A 63 -8.90 3.46 4.70
CA PRO A 63 -9.45 4.61 3.97
C PRO A 63 -9.92 5.79 4.84
N LEU A 64 -10.09 5.59 6.16
CA LEU A 64 -10.55 6.62 7.09
C LEU A 64 -9.41 7.45 7.66
N LEU A 65 -8.15 7.06 7.44
CA LEU A 65 -6.98 7.76 7.95
C LEU A 65 -6.69 9.01 7.10
N PRO A 66 -6.64 10.23 7.70
CA PRO A 66 -6.22 11.45 7.02
C PRO A 66 -4.94 11.33 6.19
N ALA A 67 -3.89 10.67 6.69
CA ALA A 67 -2.65 10.48 5.95
C ALA A 67 -2.86 9.55 4.75
N PHE A 68 -3.69 8.52 4.87
CA PHE A 68 -4.01 7.63 3.75
C PHE A 68 -4.84 8.34 2.67
N VAL A 69 -5.78 9.20 3.05
CA VAL A 69 -6.52 10.06 2.11
C VAL A 69 -5.56 10.96 1.33
N ARG A 70 -4.59 11.59 2.01
CA ARG A 70 -3.55 12.39 1.36
C ARG A 70 -2.65 11.55 0.46
N TYR A 71 -2.24 10.37 0.90
CA TYR A 71 -1.49 9.41 0.09
C TYR A 71 -2.26 8.98 -1.16
N ARG A 72 -3.59 8.82 -1.11
CA ARG A 72 -4.40 8.48 -2.28
C ARG A 72 -4.67 9.67 -3.20
N THR A 73 -4.61 10.90 -2.69
CA THR A 73 -4.74 12.11 -3.50
C THR A 73 -3.55 12.23 -4.47
N GLY A 74 -3.83 12.45 -5.76
CA GLY A 74 -2.81 12.51 -6.80
C GLY A 74 -2.14 11.17 -7.12
N PHE A 75 -2.69 10.04 -6.66
CA PHE A 75 -2.09 8.72 -6.88
C PHE A 75 -1.90 8.40 -8.37
N ASP A 76 -2.90 8.70 -9.22
CA ASP A 76 -2.84 8.44 -10.67
C ASP A 76 -1.83 9.35 -11.39
N GLU A 77 -1.45 10.47 -10.78
CA GLU A 77 -0.39 11.34 -11.30
C GLU A 77 1.00 10.81 -10.94
N ARG A 78 1.14 10.20 -9.75
CA ARG A 78 2.39 9.64 -9.26
C ARG A 78 2.67 8.22 -9.74
N CYS A 79 1.64 7.46 -10.09
CA CYS A 79 1.73 6.03 -10.41
C CYS A 79 1.22 5.75 -11.83
N GLU A 80 1.80 4.76 -12.50
CA GLU A 80 1.37 4.26 -13.81
C GLU A 80 1.18 2.73 -13.77
N ASP A 81 0.27 2.22 -14.62
CA ASP A 81 0.00 0.79 -14.81
C ASP A 81 -0.31 -0.01 -13.53
N PHE A 82 -0.92 0.61 -12.52
CA PHE A 82 -1.26 -0.05 -11.26
C PHE A 82 -2.56 -0.84 -11.34
N GLU A 83 -2.64 -1.89 -10.52
CA GLU A 83 -3.84 -2.72 -10.38
C GLU A 83 -4.21 -2.83 -8.90
N MET A 84 -5.51 -2.75 -8.61
CA MET A 84 -6.07 -3.07 -7.30
C MET A 84 -7.04 -4.23 -7.47
N SER A 85 -6.98 -5.22 -6.59
CA SER A 85 -7.87 -6.38 -6.66
C SER A 85 -8.11 -6.96 -5.27
N GLU A 86 -9.29 -7.53 -5.08
CA GLU A 86 -9.54 -8.38 -3.92
C GLU A 86 -8.75 -9.69 -4.06
N VAL A 87 -8.22 -10.17 -2.95
CA VAL A 87 -7.44 -11.41 -2.90
C VAL A 87 -8.05 -12.38 -1.89
N SER A 88 -8.01 -13.66 -2.21
CA SER A 88 -8.34 -14.74 -1.28
C SER A 88 -7.08 -15.53 -0.97
N VAL A 89 -6.81 -15.75 0.32
CA VAL A 89 -5.64 -16.52 0.76
C VAL A 89 -5.90 -18.00 0.52
N SER A 90 -5.17 -18.61 -0.42
CA SER A 90 -5.23 -20.06 -0.67
C SER A 90 -4.32 -20.87 0.28
N GLY A 91 -3.39 -20.20 0.96
CA GLY A 91 -2.48 -20.78 1.95
C GLY A 91 -1.47 -19.74 2.46
N SER A 92 -0.96 -19.94 3.66
CA SER A 92 0.07 -19.10 4.27
C SER A 92 0.93 -19.95 5.23
N TYR A 93 2.24 -19.74 5.23
CA TYR A 93 3.18 -20.45 6.10
C TYR A 93 4.18 -19.47 6.68
N GLY A 94 4.34 -19.46 8.01
CA GLY A 94 5.32 -18.61 8.69
C GLY A 94 5.00 -17.10 8.70
N MET A 95 3.92 -16.65 8.06
CA MET A 95 3.38 -15.30 8.26
C MET A 95 2.58 -15.32 9.57
N GLY A 96 2.99 -14.51 10.55
CA GLY A 96 2.50 -14.56 11.93
C GLY A 96 0.98 -14.37 12.10
N GLU A 97 0.47 -14.75 13.28
CA GLU A 97 -0.93 -14.62 13.69
C GLU A 97 -1.46 -13.21 13.51
#